data_AF-A0A8S3WPH3-F1
#
_entry.id   AF-A0A8S3WPH3-F1
#
_cell.length_a   1.000
_cell.length_b   1.000
_cell.length_c   1.000
_cell.angle_alpha   90.00
_cell.angle_beta   90.00
_cell.angle_gamma   90.00
#
_symmetry.space_group_name_H-M   'P 1'
#
loop_
_entity.id
_entity.type
_entity.pdbx_description
1 polymer ?
#
loop_
_entity_poly.entity_id
_entity_poly.type
_entity_poly.pdbx_seq_one_letter_code
_entity_poly.pdbx_strand_id
1 'polypeptide(L)'
;MLDDRRGKHEHHHRVEESLKDSAREFIRNIPKIESHYVYANTSREYIDGGRNLSDIYKDYVQLYTEKRERYINYVMFHRIFNTEFNISFFTPKKDACEDCTAYVNALDSEKEEMKDCYENHLIEKELSRIEKGNDKTDAQSKSSMTYKRHCHVPKAKFQHFITNQN
;
A
#
# COMPACT_ATOMS: atom_id res chain seq x y z
N MET A 1 -45.61 -2.05 42.13
CA MET A 1 -44.60 -2.72 41.30
C MET A 1 -43.56 -1.68 40.94
N LEU A 2 -42.30 -1.89 41.33
CA LEU A 2 -41.18 -1.02 40.95
C LEU A 2 -40.57 -1.58 39.66
N ASP A 3 -40.45 -0.76 38.63
CA ASP A 3 -39.84 -1.17 37.36
C ASP A 3 -38.36 -1.52 37.53
N ASP A 4 -37.93 -2.64 36.93
CA ASP A 4 -36.53 -3.03 36.85
C ASP A 4 -35.79 -2.10 35.88
N ARG A 5 -34.76 -1.41 36.42
CA ARG A 5 -33.94 -0.42 35.70
C ARG A 5 -32.50 -0.91 35.47
N ARG A 6 -32.20 -2.20 35.68
CA ARG A 6 -30.87 -2.75 35.35
C ARG A 6 -30.59 -2.63 33.85
N GLY A 7 -29.42 -2.11 33.48
CA GLY A 7 -28.98 -1.98 32.08
C GLY A 7 -29.57 -0.80 31.28
N LYS A 8 -30.43 0.04 31.88
CA LYS A 8 -30.93 1.26 31.22
C LYS A 8 -29.93 2.40 31.43
N HIS A 9 -29.11 2.67 30.42
CA HIS A 9 -28.22 3.82 30.38
C HIS A 9 -28.73 4.80 29.32
N GLU A 10 -29.51 5.80 29.73
CA GLU A 10 -30.28 6.64 28.79
C GLU A 10 -29.45 7.68 28.03
N HIS A 11 -28.14 7.84 28.30
CA HIS A 11 -27.35 8.88 27.66
C HIS A 11 -25.87 8.50 27.55
N HIS A 12 -25.52 7.76 26.50
CA HIS A 12 -24.13 7.78 26.04
C HIS A 12 -23.90 9.07 25.27
N HIS A 13 -22.97 9.90 25.75
CA HIS A 13 -22.57 11.11 25.06
C HIS A 13 -22.06 10.75 23.65
N ARG A 14 -22.83 11.12 22.63
CA ARG A 14 -22.45 10.90 21.23
C ARG A 14 -21.49 12.00 20.81
N VAL A 15 -20.38 11.61 20.20
CA VAL A 15 -19.46 12.58 19.59
C VAL A 15 -20.17 13.19 18.38
N GLU A 16 -20.15 14.52 18.32
CA GLU A 16 -20.65 15.32 17.18
C GLU A 16 -20.07 14.82 15.86
N GLU A 17 -20.91 14.71 14.83
CA GLU A 17 -20.46 14.15 13.54
C GLU A 17 -19.46 15.08 12.84
N SER A 18 -19.59 16.39 13.04
CA SER A 18 -18.63 17.39 12.52
C SER A 18 -17.20 17.18 13.01
N LEU A 19 -17.02 16.70 14.25
CA LEU A 19 -15.69 16.40 14.79
C LEU A 19 -15.11 15.11 14.21
N LYS A 20 -15.96 14.18 13.79
CA LYS A 20 -15.50 12.98 13.07
C LYS A 20 -15.11 13.33 11.65
N ASP A 21 -15.86 14.21 11.00
CA ASP A 21 -15.55 14.69 9.66
C ASP A 21 -14.19 15.40 9.62
N SER A 22 -13.87 16.21 10.64
CA SER A 22 -12.56 16.84 10.73
C SER A 22 -11.42 15.81 10.86
N ALA A 23 -11.62 14.74 11.64
CA ALA A 23 -10.66 13.64 11.71
C ALA A 23 -10.54 12.87 10.37
N ARG A 24 -11.65 12.62 9.66
CA ARG A 24 -11.63 11.99 8.34
C ARG A 24 -10.86 12.83 7.32
N GLU A 25 -11.09 14.14 7.32
CA GLU A 25 -10.37 15.08 6.46
C GLU A 25 -8.87 15.06 6.75
N PHE A 26 -8.49 15.11 8.03
CA PHE A 26 -7.10 15.00 8.44
C PHE A 26 -6.46 13.70 7.91
N ILE A 27 -7.12 12.55 8.09
CA ILE A 27 -6.60 11.25 7.62
C ILE A 27 -6.43 11.21 6.10
N ARG A 28 -7.35 11.82 5.33
CA ARG A 28 -7.24 11.88 3.86
C ARG A 28 -6.05 12.70 3.38
N ASN A 29 -5.67 13.72 4.14
CA ASN A 29 -4.55 14.62 3.80
C ASN A 29 -3.18 14.06 4.20
N ILE A 30 -3.12 12.91 4.89
CA ILE A 30 -1.85 12.26 5.22
C ILE A 30 -1.17 11.81 3.91
N PRO A 31 0.12 12.12 3.69
CA PRO A 31 0.84 11.66 2.51
C PRO A 31 0.90 10.13 2.49
N LYS A 32 0.50 9.57 1.36
CA LYS A 32 0.45 8.12 1.14
C LYS A 32 1.56 7.71 0.19
N ILE A 33 2.10 6.53 0.42
CA ILE A 33 3.15 5.93 -0.40
C ILE A 33 2.49 4.90 -1.31
N GLU A 34 2.76 5.01 -2.61
CA GLU A 34 2.47 3.94 -3.55
C GLU A 34 3.41 2.77 -3.28
N SER A 35 2.85 1.67 -2.76
CA SER A 35 3.67 0.48 -2.56
C SER A 35 3.73 -0.31 -3.87
N HIS A 36 4.84 -0.14 -4.59
CA HIS A 36 5.19 -0.86 -5.83
C HIS A 36 5.20 -2.41 -5.69
N TYR A 37 5.19 -2.88 -4.44
CA TYR A 37 5.19 -4.29 -4.05
C TYR A 37 3.81 -4.81 -3.63
N VAL A 38 2.77 -4.02 -3.82
CA VAL A 38 1.38 -4.42 -3.56
C VAL A 38 0.93 -5.31 -4.70
N TYR A 39 0.19 -6.36 -4.35
CA TYR A 39 -0.45 -7.20 -5.37
C TYR A 39 -1.47 -6.35 -6.12
N ALA A 40 -1.57 -6.49 -7.44
CA ALA A 40 -2.51 -5.73 -8.29
C ALA A 40 -3.97 -5.79 -7.80
N ASN A 41 -4.29 -6.80 -7.01
CA ASN A 41 -5.64 -7.10 -6.54
C ASN A 41 -6.01 -6.37 -5.23
N THR A 42 -5.09 -5.62 -4.61
CA THR A 42 -5.38 -4.96 -3.32
C THR A 42 -5.35 -3.45 -3.46
N SER A 43 -6.46 -2.79 -3.12
CA SER A 43 -6.63 -1.34 -3.04
C SER A 43 -6.10 -0.73 -1.73
N ARG A 44 -5.14 -1.40 -1.08
CA ARG A 44 -4.62 -0.97 0.22
C ARG A 44 -3.58 0.13 0.03
N GLU A 45 -3.78 1.24 0.72
CA GLU A 45 -2.85 2.37 0.74
C GLU A 45 -1.89 2.24 1.93
N TYR A 46 -0.70 2.84 1.81
CA TYR A 46 0.33 2.75 2.84
C TYR A 46 0.79 4.13 3.29
N ILE A 47 0.95 4.30 4.61
CA ILE A 47 1.65 5.43 5.22
C ILE A 47 3.08 5.00 5.53
N ASP A 48 4.03 5.93 5.56
CA ASP A 48 5.38 5.67 6.03
C ASP A 48 5.40 4.94 7.38
N GLY A 49 6.28 3.94 7.49
CA GLY A 49 6.45 3.13 8.70
C GLY A 49 7.21 3.83 9.83
N GLY A 50 7.82 4.99 9.57
CA GLY A 50 8.56 5.77 10.56
C GLY A 50 7.69 6.42 11.63
N ARG A 51 6.37 6.54 11.40
CA ARG A 51 5.41 7.08 12.38
C ARG A 51 4.37 6.04 12.72
N ASN A 52 3.94 6.01 13.99
CA ASN A 52 2.81 5.18 14.42
C ASN A 52 1.51 6.00 14.48
N LEU A 53 0.39 5.31 14.66
CA LEU A 53 -0.93 5.92 14.75
C LEU A 53 -1.05 6.93 15.91
N SER A 54 -0.33 6.71 17.00
CA SER A 54 -0.32 7.63 18.14
C SER A 54 0.41 8.93 17.80
N ASP A 55 1.47 8.88 17.01
CA ASP A 55 2.19 10.08 16.55
C ASP A 55 1.34 10.88 15.57
N ILE A 56 0.68 10.21 14.63
CA ILE A 56 -0.32 10.84 13.74
C ILE A 56 -1.42 11.54 14.55
N TYR A 57 -1.90 10.91 15.62
CA TYR A 57 -2.89 11.52 16.49
C TYR A 57 -2.33 12.74 17.26
N LYS A 58 -1.07 12.73 17.68
CA LYS A 58 -0.44 13.92 18.30
C LYS A 58 -0.39 15.08 17.32
N ASP A 59 -0.03 14.82 16.06
CA ASP A 59 0.00 15.83 15.00
C ASP A 59 -1.42 16.40 14.77
N TYR A 60 -2.45 15.54 14.76
CA TYR A 60 -3.85 15.96 14.71
C TYR A 60 -4.22 16.85 15.90
N VAL A 61 -3.95 16.42 17.13
CA VAL A 61 -4.27 17.22 18.32
C VAL A 61 -3.55 18.56 18.30
N GLN A 62 -2.28 18.58 17.90
CA GLN A 62 -1.49 19.81 17.79
C GLN A 62 -2.12 20.78 16.79
N LEU A 63 -2.43 20.33 15.57
CA LEU A 63 -3.02 21.15 14.52
C LEU A 63 -4.34 21.80 14.95
N TYR A 64 -5.23 21.04 15.60
CA TYR A 64 -6.53 21.56 16.03
C TYR A 64 -6.41 22.43 17.30
N THR A 65 -5.42 22.17 18.15
CA THR A 65 -5.10 23.05 19.29
C THR A 65 -4.62 24.42 18.81
N GLU A 66 -3.74 24.46 17.80
CA GLU A 66 -3.26 25.70 17.18
C GLU A 66 -4.40 26.49 16.53
N LYS A 67 -5.35 25.80 15.87
CA LYS A 67 -6.56 26.39 15.29
C LYS A 67 -7.61 26.80 16.33
N ARG A 68 -7.42 26.46 17.62
CA ARG A 68 -8.41 26.63 18.71
C ARG A 68 -9.74 25.94 18.44
N GLU A 69 -9.69 24.81 17.73
CA GLU A 69 -10.87 24.00 17.39
C GLU A 69 -10.96 22.77 18.31
N ARG A 70 -12.17 22.22 18.40
CA ARG A 70 -12.41 20.97 19.14
C ARG A 70 -11.93 19.79 18.31
N TYR A 71 -11.43 18.76 18.98
CA TYR A 71 -10.95 17.52 18.38
C TYR A 71 -11.53 16.30 19.10
N ILE A 72 -11.51 15.15 18.43
CA ILE A 72 -11.98 13.88 19.00
C ILE A 72 -10.90 13.20 19.86
N ASN A 73 -11.31 12.28 20.73
CA ASN A 73 -10.36 11.49 21.51
C ASN A 73 -9.65 10.41 20.67
N TYR A 74 -8.54 9.90 21.19
CA TYR A 74 -7.73 8.87 20.53
C TYR A 74 -8.52 7.61 20.18
N VAL A 75 -9.41 7.15 21.08
CA VAL A 75 -10.19 5.91 20.86
C VAL A 75 -11.10 6.05 19.64
N MET A 76 -11.77 7.19 19.49
CA MET A 76 -12.61 7.47 18.32
C MET A 76 -11.76 7.63 17.06
N PHE A 77 -10.65 8.35 17.14
CA PHE A 77 -9.72 8.51 16.02
C PHE A 77 -9.19 7.16 15.52
N HIS A 78 -8.74 6.30 16.44
CA HIS A 78 -8.29 4.95 16.16
C HIS A 78 -9.37 4.10 15.51
N ARG A 79 -10.62 4.20 15.97
CA ARG A 79 -11.75 3.49 15.36
C ARG A 79 -11.96 3.94 13.92
N ILE A 80 -12.09 5.26 13.70
CA ILE A 80 -12.27 5.84 12.36
C ILE A 80 -11.15 5.36 11.42
N PHE A 81 -9.89 5.46 11.86
CA PHE A 81 -8.73 5.04 11.07
C PHE A 81 -8.81 3.58 10.62
N ASN A 82 -9.20 2.65 11.52
CA ASN A 82 -9.20 1.22 11.20
C ASN A 82 -10.48 0.71 10.54
N THR A 83 -11.62 1.40 10.71
CA THR A 83 -12.91 0.93 10.16
C THR A 83 -13.28 1.60 8.84
N GLU A 84 -12.90 2.87 8.65
CA GLU A 84 -13.31 3.65 7.48
C GLU A 84 -12.22 3.69 6.39
N PHE A 85 -10.95 3.46 6.75
CA PHE A 85 -9.83 3.55 5.82
C PHE A 85 -9.11 2.20 5.68
N ASN A 86 -8.82 1.81 4.43
CA ASN A 86 -7.97 0.65 4.13
C ASN A 86 -6.50 1.07 4.01
N ILE A 87 -5.99 1.67 5.10
CA ILE A 87 -4.62 2.19 5.18
C ILE A 87 -3.81 1.31 6.15
N SER A 88 -2.54 1.08 5.84
CA SER A 88 -1.62 0.37 6.74
C SER A 88 -0.25 1.05 6.80
N PHE A 89 0.51 0.79 7.86
CA PHE A 89 1.89 1.28 7.95
C PHE A 89 2.80 0.45 7.05
N PHE A 90 3.65 1.13 6.29
CA PHE A 90 4.63 0.48 5.42
C PHE A 90 5.66 -0.24 6.27
N THR A 91 5.95 -1.49 5.91
CA THR A 91 7.01 -2.28 6.53
C THR A 91 7.94 -2.76 5.42
N PRO A 92 9.24 -2.42 5.47
CA PRO A 92 10.20 -2.90 4.49
C PRO A 92 10.16 -4.42 4.37
N LYS A 93 10.11 -4.93 3.14
CA LYS A 93 10.16 -6.37 2.86
C LYS A 93 11.61 -6.84 2.83
N LYS A 94 11.86 -8.06 3.32
CA LYS A 94 13.20 -8.67 3.32
C LYS A 94 13.74 -8.89 1.91
N ASP A 95 12.87 -9.31 0.97
CA ASP A 95 13.22 -9.61 -0.42
C ASP A 95 12.81 -8.46 -1.35
N ALA A 96 13.21 -7.23 -1.02
CA ALA A 96 13.00 -6.07 -1.89
C ALA A 96 13.91 -6.16 -3.13
N CYS A 97 13.45 -5.66 -4.27
CA CYS A 97 14.26 -5.58 -5.47
C CYS A 97 15.38 -4.54 -5.28
N GLU A 98 16.62 -4.94 -5.56
CA GLU A 98 17.81 -4.10 -5.42
C GLU A 98 17.72 -2.84 -6.28
N ASP A 99 17.34 -2.97 -7.55
CA ASP A 99 17.21 -1.85 -8.50
C ASP A 99 16.17 -0.82 -8.04
N CYS A 100 14.99 -1.29 -7.61
CA CYS A 100 13.94 -0.41 -7.09
C CYS A 100 14.37 0.30 -5.80
N THR A 101 15.08 -0.42 -4.92
CA THR A 101 15.52 0.14 -3.64
C THR A 101 16.63 1.17 -3.85
N ALA A 102 17.54 0.91 -4.78
CA ALA A 102 18.59 1.84 -5.19
C ALA A 102 17.98 3.14 -5.74
N TYR A 103 17.02 3.04 -6.66
CA TYR A 103 16.37 4.21 -7.25
C TYR A 103 15.63 5.08 -6.22
N VAL A 104 14.89 4.46 -5.29
CA VAL A 104 14.15 5.20 -4.25
C VAL A 104 15.09 5.94 -3.31
N ASN A 105 16.22 5.32 -2.95
CA ASN A 105 17.18 5.87 -2.01
C ASN A 105 18.19 6.85 -2.65
N ALA A 106 18.25 6.92 -3.98
CA ALA A 106 19.14 7.81 -4.70
C ALA A 106 18.76 9.29 -4.51
N LEU A 107 19.75 10.18 -4.65
CA LEU A 107 19.52 11.63 -4.66
C LEU A 107 18.80 12.06 -5.95
N ASP A 108 18.15 13.22 -5.93
CA ASP A 108 17.38 13.69 -7.09
C ASP A 108 18.24 13.84 -8.36
N SER A 109 19.51 14.23 -8.22
CA SER A 109 20.47 14.28 -9.33
C SER A 109 20.77 12.89 -9.92
N GLU A 110 20.89 11.88 -9.07
CA GLU A 110 21.18 10.49 -9.48
C GLU A 110 19.93 9.81 -10.04
N LYS A 111 18.74 10.19 -9.57
CA LYS A 111 17.46 9.70 -10.10
C LYS A 111 17.24 10.10 -11.54
N GLU A 112 17.69 11.28 -11.96
CA GLU A 112 17.59 11.68 -13.37
C GLU A 112 18.43 10.76 -14.26
N GLU A 113 19.64 10.41 -13.83
CA GLU A 113 20.53 9.50 -14.57
C GLU A 113 20.01 8.06 -14.56
N MET A 114 19.42 7.61 -13.45
CA MET A 114 18.90 6.25 -13.29
C MET A 114 17.47 6.06 -13.81
N LYS A 115 16.82 7.14 -14.26
CA LYS A 115 15.40 7.14 -14.64
C LYS A 115 15.11 6.14 -15.76
N ASP A 116 15.90 6.15 -16.83
CA ASP A 116 15.69 5.29 -17.99
C ASP A 116 15.82 3.80 -17.61
N CYS A 117 16.83 3.46 -16.80
CA CYS A 117 17.01 2.11 -16.28
C CYS A 117 15.83 1.67 -15.41
N TYR A 118 15.34 2.56 -14.56
CA TYR A 118 14.20 2.29 -13.69
C TYR A 118 12.90 2.10 -14.50
N GLU A 119 12.63 2.95 -15.49
CA GLU A 119 11.47 2.81 -16.36
C GLU A 119 11.51 1.48 -17.15
N ASN A 120 12.67 1.11 -17.69
CA ASN A 120 12.85 -0.18 -18.35
C ASN A 120 12.60 -1.37 -17.40
N HIS A 121 13.12 -1.31 -16.17
CA HIS A 121 12.86 -2.32 -15.14
C HIS A 121 11.35 -2.48 -14.87
N LEU A 122 10.59 -1.37 -14.82
CA LEU A 122 9.13 -1.41 -14.64
C LEU A 122 8.43 -2.09 -15.83
N ILE A 123 8.86 -1.80 -17.05
CA ILE A 123 8.31 -2.39 -18.28
C ILE A 123 8.57 -3.90 -18.30
N GLU A 124 9.81 -4.33 -18.08
CA GLU A 124 10.18 -5.76 -18.07
C GLU A 124 9.42 -6.56 -17.01
N LYS A 125 9.25 -5.96 -15.83
CA LYS A 125 8.46 -6.53 -14.75
C LYS A 125 7.00 -6.72 -15.16
N GLU A 126 6.41 -5.74 -15.86
CA GLU A 126 5.02 -5.83 -16.31
C GLU A 126 4.85 -6.84 -17.45
N LEU A 127 5.76 -6.86 -18.42
CA LEU A 127 5.77 -7.89 -19.48
C LEU A 127 5.83 -9.30 -18.89
N SER A 128 6.71 -9.51 -17.90
CA SER A 128 6.82 -10.79 -17.19
C SER A 128 5.53 -11.18 -16.46
N ARG A 129 4.76 -10.21 -15.93
CA ARG A 129 3.46 -10.45 -15.29
C ARG A 129 2.39 -10.80 -16.30
N ILE A 130 2.36 -10.10 -17.43
CA ILE A 130 1.43 -10.35 -18.53
C ILE A 130 1.67 -11.75 -19.10
N GLU A 131 2.92 -12.12 -19.39
CA GLU A 131 3.29 -13.45 -19.89
C GLU A 131 2.87 -14.54 -18.90
N LYS A 132 3.17 -14.37 -17.61
CA LYS A 132 2.71 -15.29 -16.56
C LYS A 132 1.18 -15.37 -16.44
N GLY A 133 0.47 -14.28 -16.72
CA GLY A 133 -0.98 -14.23 -16.80
C GLY A 133 -1.50 -15.08 -17.95
N ASN A 134 -0.92 -14.89 -19.14
CA ASN A 134 -1.23 -15.64 -20.35
C ASN A 134 -0.94 -17.14 -20.17
N ASP A 135 0.17 -17.52 -19.53
CA ASP A 135 0.48 -18.91 -19.21
C ASP A 135 -0.57 -19.57 -18.32
N LYS A 136 -1.14 -18.83 -17.37
CA LYS A 136 -2.23 -19.32 -16.51
C LYS A 136 -3.52 -19.53 -17.29
N THR A 137 -3.89 -18.59 -18.16
CA THR A 137 -5.10 -18.70 -18.98
C THR A 137 -4.97 -19.83 -20.00
N ASP A 138 -3.79 -19.97 -20.60
CA ASP A 138 -3.45 -21.06 -21.51
C ASP A 138 -3.46 -22.42 -20.81
N ALA A 139 -2.92 -22.52 -19.59
CA ALA A 139 -2.97 -23.76 -18.84
C ALA A 139 -4.41 -24.14 -18.45
N GLN A 140 -5.28 -23.17 -18.18
CA GLN A 140 -6.68 -23.40 -17.88
C GLN A 140 -7.46 -23.84 -19.13
N SER A 141 -7.21 -23.21 -20.30
CA SER A 141 -7.84 -23.61 -21.57
C SER A 141 -7.36 -24.99 -22.06
N LYS A 142 -6.08 -25.32 -21.79
CA LYS A 142 -5.46 -26.62 -22.14
C LYS A 142 -5.72 -27.72 -21.09
N SER A 143 -6.44 -27.43 -19.99
CA SER A 143 -6.74 -28.41 -18.94
C SER A 143 -7.65 -29.58 -19.37
N SER A 144 -8.17 -29.56 -20.60
CA SER A 144 -8.79 -30.73 -21.24
C SER A 144 -7.79 -31.78 -21.77
N MET A 145 -6.48 -31.53 -21.74
CA MET A 145 -5.48 -32.50 -22.23
C MET A 145 -4.42 -32.77 -21.14
N THR A 146 -4.68 -33.78 -20.32
CA THR A 146 -3.74 -34.28 -19.30
C THR A 146 -2.49 -34.84 -19.98
N TYR A 147 -1.34 -34.17 -19.82
CA TYR A 147 -0.04 -34.82 -19.99
C TYR A 147 0.93 -34.45 -18.85
N LYS A 148 1.46 -35.50 -18.22
CA LYS A 148 2.47 -35.48 -17.15
C LYS A 148 3.63 -34.55 -17.49
N ARG A 149 3.87 -33.50 -16.71
CA ARG A 149 5.08 -32.68 -16.82
C ARG A 149 6.09 -33.08 -15.76
N HIS A 150 7.11 -33.84 -16.16
CA HIS A 150 8.42 -33.79 -15.50
C HIS A 150 9.00 -32.38 -15.71
N CYS A 151 9.34 -31.72 -14.62
CA CYS A 151 9.97 -30.40 -14.62
C CYS A 151 11.44 -30.51 -15.03
N HIS A 152 11.77 -30.01 -16.22
CA HIS A 152 13.13 -29.63 -16.59
C HIS A 152 13.08 -28.16 -17.00
N VAL A 153 13.70 -27.28 -16.22
CA VAL A 153 13.79 -25.84 -16.50
C VAL A 153 15.02 -25.62 -17.37
N PRO A 154 14.90 -25.23 -18.65
CA PRO A 154 16.07 -24.83 -19.43
C PRO A 154 16.49 -23.42 -18.98
N LYS A 155 17.76 -23.29 -18.56
CA LYS A 155 18.39 -21.99 -18.30
C LYS A 155 18.37 -21.15 -19.58
N ALA A 156 17.79 -19.95 -19.51
CA ALA A 156 17.82 -18.99 -20.60
C ALA A 156 19.27 -18.61 -20.93
N LYS A 157 19.65 -18.75 -22.21
CA LYS A 157 20.90 -18.19 -22.75
C LYS A 157 20.57 -16.82 -23.33
N PHE A 158 21.00 -15.77 -22.64
CA PHE A 158 21.06 -14.43 -23.23
C PHE A 158 22.35 -14.36 -24.05
N GLN A 159 22.26 -14.53 -25.37
CA GLN A 159 23.40 -14.46 -26.26
C GLN A 159 23.43 -13.07 -26.91
N HIS A 160 24.53 -12.35 -26.70
CA HIS A 160 24.85 -11.06 -27.30
C HIS A 160 24.72 -11.07 -28.84
N PHE A 161 24.08 -10.04 -29.37
CA PHE A 161 24.23 -9.50 -30.72
C PHE A 161 24.21 -7.97 -30.51
N ILE A 162 25.20 -7.18 -30.96
CA ILE A 162 25.54 -6.94 -32.36
C ILE A 162 27.04 -6.58 -32.49
N THR A 163 27.73 -7.23 -33.44
CA THR A 163 28.98 -6.73 -34.04
C THR A 163 28.71 -6.28 -35.49
N ASN A 164 29.08 -5.03 -35.75
CA ASN A 164 29.54 -4.35 -36.98
C ASN A 164 29.38 -4.99 -38.38
N GLN A 165 28.85 -4.17 -39.30
CA GLN A 165 29.22 -3.98 -40.73
C GLN A 165 28.84 -2.52 -41.06
N ASN A 166 29.63 -1.61 -41.65
CA ASN A 166 30.86 -1.64 -42.45
C ASN A 166 31.72 -0.41 -42.15
#